data_AF-A0A438GL73-F1
#
_entry.id   AF-A0A438GL73-F1
#
_cell.length_a   1.000
_cell.length_b   1.000
_cell.length_c   1.000
_cell.angle_alpha   90.00
_cell.angle_beta   90.00
_cell.angle_gamma   90.00
#
_symmetry.space_group_name_H-M   'P 1'
#
loop_
_entity.id
_entity.type
_entity.pdbx_description
1 polymer ?
#
loop_
_entity_poly.entity_id
_entity_poly.type
_entity_poly.pdbx_seq_one_letter_code
_entity_poly.pdbx_strand_id
1 'polypeptide(L)'
;MADYPAVPNFNDYLKMVNNPDGSVTRLVTLPSTAPSPDHTTHIPVLSKDITVNPDKNIWVRVFLPREARDSTPPAAGAARKLPLIVYFHGGGFVICSAATTVFHDLCALMAAEIGAVVVSVEYRLAPEHRLPAAYEDGVEALKWIKSSGEAWGVGKC
;
A
#
# COMPACT_ATOMS: atom_id res chain seq x y z
N MET A 1 -45.82 -12.40 -6.39
CA MET A 1 -44.56 -11.88 -5.81
C MET A 1 -43.45 -12.54 -6.60
N ALA A 2 -42.59 -11.76 -7.25
CA ALA A 2 -41.50 -12.32 -8.05
C ALA A 2 -40.45 -12.93 -7.11
N ASP A 3 -40.11 -14.20 -7.33
CA ASP A 3 -38.99 -14.88 -6.69
C ASP A 3 -37.70 -14.24 -7.22
N TYR A 4 -37.06 -13.39 -6.40
CA TYR A 4 -35.74 -12.90 -6.72
C TYR A 4 -34.74 -14.02 -6.42
N PRO A 5 -33.75 -14.29 -7.31
CA PRO A 5 -32.72 -15.26 -7.01
C PRO A 5 -32.01 -14.88 -5.70
N ALA A 6 -31.72 -15.87 -4.87
CA ALA A 6 -30.96 -15.67 -3.64
C ALA A 6 -29.68 -14.88 -3.96
N VAL A 7 -29.43 -13.81 -3.20
CA VAL A 7 -28.20 -13.02 -3.35
C VAL A 7 -27.01 -13.97 -3.11
N PRO A 8 -26.11 -14.17 -4.09
CA PRO A 8 -24.99 -15.07 -3.91
C PRO A 8 -24.14 -14.61 -2.73
N ASN A 9 -23.64 -15.56 -1.95
CA ASN A 9 -22.84 -15.24 -0.77
C ASN A 9 -21.57 -14.49 -1.21
N PHE A 10 -21.38 -13.27 -0.71
CA PHE A 10 -20.24 -12.43 -1.05
C PHE A 10 -18.89 -13.16 -0.87
N ASN A 11 -18.82 -14.03 0.14
CA ASN A 11 -17.63 -14.83 0.42
C ASN A 11 -17.27 -15.85 -0.67
N ASP A 12 -18.24 -16.30 -1.50
CA ASP A 12 -17.98 -17.24 -2.59
C ASP A 12 -17.18 -16.58 -3.73
N TYR A 13 -17.36 -15.27 -3.90
CA TYR A 13 -16.59 -14.46 -4.84
C TYR A 13 -15.18 -14.17 -4.31
N LEU A 14 -15.06 -13.89 -3.01
CA LEU A 14 -13.77 -13.59 -2.38
C LEU A 14 -12.97 -14.83 -1.96
N LYS A 15 -13.55 -16.03 -2.10
CA LYS A 15 -12.96 -17.30 -1.62
C LYS A 15 -12.64 -17.23 -0.13
N MET A 16 -13.64 -16.90 0.66
CA MET A 16 -13.58 -16.80 2.12
C MET A 16 -14.58 -17.75 2.77
N VAL A 17 -14.29 -18.23 3.97
CA VAL A 17 -15.19 -19.10 4.74
C VAL A 17 -15.40 -18.49 6.11
N ASN A 18 -16.66 -18.25 6.49
CA ASN A 18 -17.00 -17.89 7.86
C ASN A 18 -16.87 -19.14 8.74
N ASN A 19 -16.07 -19.05 9.79
CA ASN A 19 -15.91 -20.13 10.76
C ASN A 19 -17.00 -20.04 11.84
N PRO A 20 -17.34 -21.16 12.52
CA PRO A 20 -18.37 -21.16 13.57
C PRO A 20 -18.07 -20.25 14.78
N ASP A 21 -16.81 -19.91 15.00
CA ASP A 21 -16.35 -19.02 16.07
C ASP A 21 -16.43 -17.52 15.69
N GLY A 22 -16.93 -17.20 14.51
CA GLY A 22 -17.05 -15.83 14.00
C GLY A 22 -15.79 -15.28 13.32
N SER A 23 -14.70 -16.05 13.28
CA SER A 23 -13.52 -15.73 12.46
C SER A 23 -13.76 -16.05 10.98
N VAL A 24 -12.82 -15.65 10.12
CA VAL A 24 -12.88 -15.94 8.69
C VAL A 24 -11.59 -16.56 8.19
N THR A 25 -11.71 -17.63 7.42
CA THR A 25 -10.60 -18.24 6.68
C THR A 25 -10.55 -17.66 5.27
N ARG A 26 -9.41 -17.07 4.88
CA ARG A 26 -9.14 -16.62 3.50
C ARG A 26 -8.54 -17.81 2.74
N LEU A 27 -9.27 -18.40 1.80
CA LEU A 27 -8.85 -19.63 1.11
C LEU A 27 -7.87 -19.39 -0.04
N VAL A 28 -7.79 -18.16 -0.52
CA VAL A 28 -6.89 -17.78 -1.60
C VAL A 28 -5.82 -16.85 -1.07
N THR A 29 -4.58 -17.27 -1.22
CA THR A 29 -3.42 -16.38 -1.12
C THR A 29 -3.27 -15.68 -2.46
N LEU A 30 -3.52 -14.37 -2.46
CA LEU A 30 -3.28 -13.55 -3.65
C LEU A 30 -1.76 -13.42 -3.89
N PRO A 31 -1.30 -13.38 -5.15
CA PRO A 31 0.10 -13.17 -5.46
C PRO A 31 0.58 -11.85 -4.86
N SER A 32 1.80 -11.86 -4.33
CA SER A 32 2.48 -10.68 -3.81
C SER A 32 3.82 -10.50 -4.52
N THR A 33 4.20 -9.24 -4.71
CA THR A 33 5.48 -8.88 -5.32
C THR A 33 6.46 -8.49 -4.21
N ALA A 34 7.69 -8.98 -4.26
CA ALA A 34 8.73 -8.55 -3.33
C ALA A 34 9.14 -7.09 -3.59
N PRO A 35 9.56 -6.33 -2.57
CA PRO A 35 10.12 -5.00 -2.80
C PRO A 35 11.45 -5.12 -3.55
N SER A 36 11.76 -4.12 -4.37
CA SER A 36 13.03 -4.04 -5.11
C SER A 36 13.76 -2.72 -4.80
N PRO A 37 14.56 -2.68 -3.71
CA PRO A 37 15.27 -1.47 -3.31
C PRO A 37 16.60 -1.30 -4.04
N ASP A 38 17.08 -2.34 -4.72
CA ASP A 38 18.41 -2.39 -5.32
C ASP A 38 18.54 -1.39 -6.48
N HIS A 39 19.36 -0.37 -6.22
CA HIS A 39 19.66 0.71 -7.14
C HIS A 39 20.43 0.28 -8.39
N THR A 40 21.07 -0.89 -8.39
CA THR A 40 21.85 -1.44 -9.51
C THR A 40 20.98 -2.06 -10.59
N THR A 41 19.73 -2.42 -10.26
CA THR A 41 18.77 -2.92 -11.23
C THR A 41 18.36 -1.82 -12.22
N HIS A 42 17.92 -2.18 -13.43
CA HIS A 42 17.44 -1.22 -14.44
C HIS A 42 15.93 -0.97 -14.39
N ILE A 43 15.26 -1.35 -13.30
CA ILE A 43 13.82 -1.16 -13.16
C ILE A 43 13.47 0.33 -13.02
N PRO A 44 12.33 0.78 -13.59
CA PRO A 44 11.94 2.19 -13.61
C PRO A 44 11.56 2.72 -12.23
N VAL A 45 11.08 1.85 -11.33
CA VAL A 45 10.61 2.22 -9.99
C VAL A 45 11.22 1.29 -8.95
N LEU A 46 11.85 1.90 -7.95
CA LEU A 46 12.37 1.20 -6.77
C LEU A 46 11.27 1.08 -5.73
N SER A 47 11.29 0.01 -4.94
CA SER A 47 10.35 -0.15 -3.83
C SER A 47 10.99 -0.73 -2.58
N LYS A 48 10.51 -0.31 -1.41
CA LYS A 48 10.93 -0.87 -0.12
C LYS A 48 9.82 -0.80 0.92
N ASP A 49 9.87 -1.71 1.86
CA ASP A 49 8.93 -1.78 2.97
C ASP A 49 9.53 -1.12 4.21
N ILE A 50 8.72 -0.34 4.93
CA ILE A 50 9.12 0.37 6.15
C ILE A 50 8.06 0.14 7.21
N THR A 51 8.45 -0.38 8.36
CA THR A 51 7.57 -0.52 9.52
C THR A 51 7.24 0.86 10.10
N VAL A 52 5.96 1.15 10.24
CA VAL A 52 5.43 2.37 10.86
C VAL A 52 5.12 2.13 12.34
N ASN A 53 4.40 1.04 12.64
CA ASN A 53 4.08 0.62 13.99
C ASN A 53 4.20 -0.91 14.10
N PRO A 54 5.21 -1.44 14.82
CA PRO A 54 5.38 -2.88 14.96
C PRO A 54 4.28 -3.54 15.80
N ASP A 55 3.75 -2.87 16.82
CA ASP A 55 2.73 -3.42 17.74
C ASP A 55 1.40 -3.69 17.03
N LYS A 56 1.08 -2.87 16.03
CA LYS A 56 -0.11 -3.00 15.18
C LYS A 56 0.18 -3.67 13.83
N ASN A 57 1.43 -4.05 13.58
CA ASN A 57 1.91 -4.53 12.29
C ASN A 57 1.56 -3.60 11.11
N ILE A 58 1.63 -2.29 11.33
CA ILE A 58 1.43 -1.27 10.29
C ILE A 58 2.78 -1.03 9.62
N TRP A 59 2.81 -1.16 8.31
CA TRP A 59 3.97 -0.84 7.49
C TRP A 59 3.52 -0.16 6.19
N VAL A 60 4.47 0.42 5.48
CA VAL A 60 4.22 1.04 4.18
C VAL A 60 5.19 0.52 3.15
N ARG A 61 4.74 0.38 1.91
CA ARG A 61 5.62 0.25 0.75
C ARG A 61 5.84 1.63 0.12
N VAL A 62 7.08 2.07 0.08
CA VAL A 62 7.48 3.30 -0.60
C VAL A 62 7.95 2.95 -2.01
N PHE A 63 7.45 3.67 -3.01
CA PHE A 63 7.84 3.58 -4.41
C PHE A 63 8.52 4.88 -4.84
N LEU A 64 9.73 4.77 -5.39
CA LEU A 64 10.54 5.89 -5.85
C LEU A 64 10.79 5.76 -7.36
N PRO A 65 10.30 6.70 -8.19
CA PRO A 65 10.62 6.72 -9.61
C PRO A 65 12.10 7.06 -9.82
N ARG A 66 12.80 6.26 -10.61
CA ARG A 66 14.25 6.39 -10.83
C ARG A 66 14.63 7.73 -11.47
N GLU A 67 13.86 8.17 -12.45
CA GLU A 67 14.14 9.42 -13.19
C GLU A 67 14.21 10.64 -12.28
N ALA A 68 13.45 10.64 -11.18
CA ALA A 68 13.48 11.72 -10.20
C ALA A 68 14.73 11.75 -9.33
N ARG A 69 15.42 10.61 -9.19
CA ARG A 69 16.69 10.51 -8.47
C ARG A 69 17.88 10.88 -9.37
N ASP A 70 17.84 10.43 -10.63
CA ASP A 70 18.97 10.53 -11.57
C ASP A 70 18.96 11.86 -12.36
N SER A 71 17.89 12.65 -12.25
CA SER A 71 17.83 13.99 -12.85
C SER A 71 18.79 14.96 -12.15
N THR A 72 19.51 15.75 -12.95
CA THR A 72 20.45 16.77 -12.46
C THR A 72 19.70 17.72 -11.50
N PRO A 73 20.22 17.99 -10.29
CA PRO A 73 19.60 18.97 -9.41
C PRO A 73 19.52 20.32 -10.13
N PRO A 74 18.46 21.11 -9.94
CA PRO A 74 18.41 22.48 -10.45
C PRO A 74 19.64 23.25 -9.97
N ALA A 75 20.13 24.18 -10.79
CA ALA A 75 21.40 24.91 -10.70
C ALA A 75 21.71 25.62 -9.35
N ALA A 76 20.81 25.55 -8.37
CA ALA A 76 20.93 26.13 -7.03
C ALA A 76 21.23 25.11 -5.91
N GLY A 77 21.58 23.85 -6.22
CA GLY A 77 21.99 22.87 -5.21
C GLY A 77 20.87 22.35 -4.30
N ALA A 78 19.60 22.66 -4.61
CA ALA A 78 18.45 22.11 -3.92
C ALA A 78 18.06 20.75 -4.50
N ALA A 79 17.85 19.75 -3.64
CA ALA A 79 17.28 18.47 -4.05
C ALA A 79 15.87 18.68 -4.63
N ARG A 80 15.57 18.06 -5.78
CA ARG A 80 14.25 18.10 -6.41
C ARG A 80 13.23 17.43 -5.48
N LYS A 81 12.24 18.21 -5.00
CA LYS A 81 11.09 17.66 -4.26
C LYS A 81 10.09 17.06 -5.26
N LEU A 82 9.63 15.84 -5.00
CA LEU A 82 8.55 15.21 -5.76
C LEU A 82 7.21 15.37 -5.04
N PRO A 83 6.09 15.35 -5.77
CA PRO A 83 4.79 15.10 -5.16
C PRO A 83 4.81 13.76 -4.40
N LEU A 84 4.02 13.69 -3.32
CA LEU A 84 3.83 12.49 -2.52
C LEU A 84 2.37 12.04 -2.66
N ILE A 85 2.16 10.78 -3.05
CA ILE A 85 0.84 10.14 -3.11
C ILE A 85 0.77 9.12 -1.97
N VAL A 86 -0.24 9.24 -1.12
CA VAL A 86 -0.53 8.22 -0.09
C VAL A 86 -1.66 7.35 -0.62
N TYR A 87 -1.39 6.06 -0.77
CA TYR A 87 -2.31 5.09 -1.37
C TYR A 87 -2.78 4.07 -0.35
N PHE A 88 -4.06 3.72 -0.42
CA PHE A 88 -4.70 2.68 0.37
C PHE A 88 -5.28 1.65 -0.58
N HIS A 89 -4.87 0.39 -0.43
CA HIS A 89 -5.34 -0.67 -1.32
C HIS A 89 -6.84 -0.98 -1.14
N GLY A 90 -7.43 -1.63 -2.14
CA GLY A 90 -8.81 -2.11 -2.07
C GLY A 90 -8.92 -3.47 -1.37
N GLY A 91 -10.04 -4.17 -1.58
CA GLY A 91 -10.28 -5.49 -0.98
C GLY A 91 -11.35 -5.51 0.12
N GLY A 92 -12.24 -4.50 0.13
CA GLY A 92 -13.40 -4.47 1.04
C GLY A 92 -13.03 -4.43 2.53
N PHE A 93 -11.83 -3.95 2.86
CA PHE A 93 -11.23 -3.98 4.21
C PHE A 93 -10.94 -5.39 4.77
N VAL A 94 -11.13 -6.44 3.97
CA VAL A 94 -11.06 -7.82 4.45
C VAL A 94 -9.96 -8.64 3.79
N ILE A 95 -9.44 -8.22 2.63
CA ILE A 95 -8.39 -8.93 1.88
C ILE A 95 -7.39 -7.96 1.25
N CYS A 96 -6.36 -8.54 0.62
CA CYS A 96 -5.25 -7.86 -0.05
C CYS A 96 -4.23 -7.24 0.91
N SER A 97 -3.18 -6.69 0.32
CA SER A 97 -2.04 -6.05 0.98
C SER A 97 -1.45 -4.99 0.03
N ALA A 98 -0.73 -4.02 0.57
CA ALA A 98 0.17 -3.13 -0.16
C ALA A 98 1.21 -3.89 -1.02
N ALA A 99 1.51 -5.15 -0.68
CA ALA A 99 2.36 -6.05 -1.47
C ALA A 99 1.61 -6.90 -2.50
N THR A 100 0.27 -6.95 -2.49
CA THR A 100 -0.50 -7.71 -3.49
C THR A 100 -0.17 -7.18 -4.89
N THR A 101 0.20 -8.09 -5.81
CA THR A 101 0.83 -7.75 -7.09
C THR A 101 0.05 -6.69 -7.89
N VAL A 102 -1.28 -6.80 -7.99
CA VAL A 102 -2.09 -5.79 -8.70
C VAL A 102 -1.97 -4.38 -8.11
N PHE A 103 -1.87 -4.25 -6.79
CA PHE A 103 -1.71 -2.95 -6.13
C PHE A 103 -0.26 -2.47 -6.15
N HIS A 104 0.70 -3.40 -6.09
CA HIS A 104 2.11 -3.09 -6.30
C HIS A 104 2.35 -2.49 -7.69
N ASP A 105 1.85 -3.17 -8.74
CA ASP A 105 2.01 -2.75 -10.13
C ASP A 105 1.31 -1.40 -10.38
N LEU A 106 0.13 -1.20 -9.81
CA LEU A 106 -0.57 0.09 -9.86
C LEU A 106 0.24 1.21 -9.20
N CYS A 107 0.82 0.97 -8.02
CA CYS A 107 1.64 1.97 -7.34
C CYS A 107 2.94 2.26 -8.09
N ALA A 108 3.57 1.24 -8.67
CA ALA A 108 4.74 1.42 -9.52
C ALA A 108 4.40 2.23 -10.78
N LEU A 109 3.28 1.94 -11.45
CA LEU A 109 2.82 2.70 -12.59
C LEU A 109 2.53 4.17 -12.21
N MET A 110 1.82 4.41 -11.11
CA MET A 110 1.57 5.78 -10.62
C MET A 110 2.88 6.53 -10.34
N ALA A 111 3.85 5.88 -9.70
CA ALA A 111 5.14 6.50 -9.42
C ALA A 111 5.88 6.91 -10.69
N ALA A 112 5.93 6.01 -11.68
CA ALA A 112 6.59 6.24 -12.97
C ALA A 112 5.90 7.34 -13.79
N GLU A 113 4.60 7.20 -14.05
CA GLU A 113 3.85 8.07 -14.97
C GLU A 113 3.61 9.48 -14.40
N ILE A 114 3.41 9.59 -13.09
CA ILE A 114 3.18 10.90 -12.43
C ILE A 114 4.52 11.55 -12.04
N GLY A 115 5.59 10.76 -11.92
CA GLY A 115 6.87 11.22 -11.38
C GLY A 115 6.76 11.62 -9.91
N ALA A 116 6.05 10.82 -9.11
CA ALA A 116 5.77 11.05 -7.70
C ALA A 116 6.31 9.92 -6.82
N VAL A 117 6.64 10.23 -5.56
CA VAL A 117 6.82 9.18 -4.54
C VAL A 117 5.43 8.66 -4.17
N VAL A 118 5.26 7.34 -4.18
CA VAL A 118 4.01 6.71 -3.72
C VAL A 118 4.28 5.96 -2.43
N VAL A 119 3.44 6.16 -1.42
CA VAL A 119 3.47 5.44 -0.14
C VAL A 119 2.18 4.64 -0.03
N SER A 120 2.27 3.34 -0.25
CA SER A 120 1.15 2.40 -0.13
C SER A 120 1.09 1.88 1.29
N VAL A 121 -0.04 2.08 1.98
CA VAL A 121 -0.20 1.73 3.40
C VAL A 121 -0.73 0.30 3.54
N GLU A 122 -0.02 -0.52 4.32
CA GLU A 122 -0.57 -1.77 4.85
C GLU A 122 -1.34 -1.46 6.13
N TYR A 123 -2.66 -1.54 6.04
CA TYR A 123 -3.57 -1.34 7.17
C TYR A 123 -4.16 -2.67 7.63
N ARG A 124 -4.64 -2.71 8.88
CA ARG A 124 -5.22 -3.92 9.47
C ARG A 124 -6.56 -4.28 8.83
N LEU A 125 -6.79 -5.58 8.61
CA LEU A 125 -8.00 -6.11 7.97
C LEU A 125 -9.05 -6.58 8.97
N ALA A 126 -10.30 -6.52 8.55
CA ALA A 126 -11.43 -7.14 9.21
C ALA A 126 -11.57 -8.63 8.76
N PRO A 127 -12.21 -9.49 9.57
CA PRO A 127 -12.90 -9.22 10.83
C PRO A 127 -12.00 -9.06 12.06
N GLU A 128 -10.72 -9.38 11.98
CA GLU A 128 -9.77 -9.35 13.10
C GLU A 128 -9.63 -7.93 13.68
N HIS A 129 -9.65 -6.93 12.80
CA HIS A 129 -9.62 -5.52 13.14
C HIS A 129 -10.72 -4.79 12.37
N ARG A 130 -11.93 -4.83 12.91
CA ARG A 130 -13.08 -4.11 12.34
C ARG A 130 -12.83 -2.61 12.30
N LEU A 131 -13.53 -1.93 11.40
CA LEU A 131 -13.56 -0.47 11.39
C LEU A 131 -13.94 0.06 12.79
N PRO A 132 -13.27 1.12 13.29
CA PRO A 132 -12.46 2.08 12.53
C PRO A 132 -10.96 1.76 12.38
N ALA A 133 -10.48 0.56 12.72
CA ALA A 133 -9.04 0.25 12.78
C ALA A 133 -8.24 0.69 11.54
N ALA A 134 -8.71 0.38 10.32
CA ALA A 134 -8.03 0.78 9.09
C ALA A 134 -7.91 2.31 8.91
N TYR A 135 -8.89 3.08 9.41
CA TYR A 135 -8.85 4.54 9.36
C TYR A 135 -7.82 5.10 10.35
N GLU A 136 -7.76 4.53 11.54
CA GLU A 136 -6.76 4.88 12.55
C GLU A 136 -5.35 4.59 12.04
N ASP A 137 -5.16 3.44 11.37
CA ASP A 137 -3.88 3.06 10.76
C ASP A 137 -3.47 4.03 9.65
N GLY A 138 -4.43 4.50 8.85
CA GLY A 138 -4.18 5.53 7.85
C GLY A 138 -3.79 6.87 8.45
N VAL A 139 -4.45 7.31 9.51
CA VAL A 139 -4.07 8.53 10.25
C VAL A 139 -2.68 8.37 10.86
N GLU A 140 -2.35 7.18 11.37
CA GLU A 140 -1.05 6.87 11.95
C GLU A 140 0.06 6.90 10.88
N ALA A 141 -0.18 6.30 9.71
CA ALA A 141 0.72 6.38 8.57
C ALA A 141 0.93 7.83 8.10
N LEU A 142 -0.13 8.65 8.05
CA LEU A 142 -0.02 10.08 7.70
C LEU A 142 0.80 10.87 8.71
N LYS A 143 0.64 10.60 10.01
CA LYS A 143 1.46 11.21 11.07
C LYS A 143 2.92 10.79 10.93
N TRP A 144 3.16 9.50 10.69
CA TRP A 144 4.50 8.97 10.44
C TRP A 144 5.14 9.66 9.25
N ILE A 145 4.45 9.74 8.10
CA ILE A 145 4.89 10.45 6.90
C ILE A 145 5.29 11.88 7.26
N LYS A 146 4.43 12.64 7.93
CA LYS A 146 4.70 14.04 8.30
C LYS A 146 5.96 14.21 9.15
N SER A 147 6.26 13.26 10.03
CA SER A 147 7.44 13.30 10.90
C SER A 147 8.68 12.61 10.32
N SER A 148 8.54 11.92 9.18
CA SER A 148 9.58 11.07 8.64
C SER A 148 10.70 11.90 8.01
N GLY A 149 11.96 11.49 8.24
CA GLY A 149 13.14 12.01 7.56
C GLY A 149 13.65 11.09 6.46
N GLU A 150 12.80 10.20 5.96
CA GLU A 150 13.17 9.09 5.10
C GLU A 150 13.86 9.57 3.79
N ALA A 151 14.89 8.82 3.39
CA ALA A 151 15.85 9.24 2.37
C ALA A 151 15.27 9.36 0.95
N TRP A 152 14.17 8.67 0.64
CA TRP A 152 13.47 8.74 -0.63
C TRP A 152 12.44 9.87 -0.70
N GLY A 153 12.48 10.82 0.24
CA GLY A 153 11.73 12.07 0.17
C GLY A 153 10.39 12.06 0.90
N VAL A 154 10.10 11.02 1.68
CA VAL A 154 8.90 11.00 2.53
C VAL A 154 9.11 11.93 3.73
N GLY A 155 8.17 12.87 3.94
CA GLY A 155 8.10 13.72 5.13
C GLY A 155 8.89 15.03 5.12
N LYS A 156 9.62 15.31 4.04
CA LYS A 156 10.35 16.59 3.86
C LYS A 156 9.45 17.70 3.32
N CYS A 157 8.45 18.11 4.12
CA CYS A 157 7.69 19.34 3.87
C CYS A 157 8.62 20.55 3.90
#